data_AF-A0A7C7N9U4-F1
#
_entry.id   AF-A0A7C7N9U4-F1
#
_cell.length_a   1.000
_cell.length_b   1.000
_cell.length_c   1.000
_cell.angle_alpha   90.00
_cell.angle_beta   90.00
_cell.angle_gamma   90.00
#
_symmetry.space_group_name_H-M   'P 1'
#
loop_
_entity.id
_entity.type
_entity.pdbx_description
1 polymer ?
#
loop_
_entity_poly.entity_id
_entity_poly.type
_entity_poly.pdbx_seq_one_letter_code
_entity_poly.pdbx_strand_id
1 'polypeptide(L)'
;MKTRSAAAWVLLSIALIAGYWYTGTLEEEKQRAVFEAKRLFDFEGEDVVWLSITTRENDAIEAKRLGENEWKLDEPYAHVYPNHALWTNLAENVPLLINQRSIEASPDELALYGLDDPPLTIVIGTSRKDLIQLDVGTADPTQNHHYAKLASGEVFLLPAPMAQALYRSMDELRDRRVFPAVDYTVDRIHYKRFTVDVPDDGLEPIPGIDEEYVLGDDDEWRIIQPIDVLAFQGEMLHLTNQVQYLSSFDFIPLPDALGDYGLDPP
;
A
#
# COMPACT_ATOMS: atom_id res chain seq x y z
N MET A 1 33.15 -2.57 -54.89
CA MET A 1 33.90 -2.92 -53.66
C MET A 1 33.27 -2.39 -52.35
N LYS A 2 32.50 -1.28 -52.34
CA LYS A 2 31.90 -0.70 -51.12
C LYS A 2 30.77 -1.52 -50.46
N THR A 3 30.08 -2.39 -51.18
CA THR A 3 28.92 -3.16 -50.67
C THR A 3 29.31 -4.42 -49.88
N ARG A 4 30.47 -5.02 -50.18
CA ARG A 4 30.95 -6.24 -49.50
C ARG A 4 31.46 -5.94 -48.08
N SER A 5 32.07 -4.77 -47.86
CA SER A 5 32.47 -4.32 -46.54
C SER A 5 31.27 -3.91 -45.67
N ALA A 6 30.25 -3.26 -46.27
CA ALA A 6 29.02 -2.94 -45.56
C ALA A 6 28.26 -4.21 -45.09
N ALA A 7 28.17 -5.23 -45.94
CA ALA A 7 27.57 -6.51 -45.56
C ALA A 7 28.32 -7.21 -44.42
N ALA A 8 29.67 -7.13 -44.41
CA ALA A 8 30.48 -7.69 -43.33
C ALA A 8 30.24 -6.97 -41.98
N TRP A 9 30.14 -5.64 -41.99
CA TRP A 9 29.79 -4.87 -40.79
C TRP A 9 28.38 -5.15 -40.29
N VAL A 10 27.40 -5.32 -41.18
CA VAL A 10 26.03 -5.68 -40.79
C VAL A 10 26.00 -7.07 -40.15
N LEU A 11 26.69 -8.06 -40.73
CA LEU A 11 26.77 -9.41 -40.14
C LEU A 11 27.49 -9.40 -38.79
N LEU A 12 28.56 -8.61 -38.64
CA LEU A 12 29.24 -8.43 -37.36
C LEU A 12 28.33 -7.79 -36.32
N SER A 13 27.59 -6.74 -36.68
CA SER A 13 26.64 -6.09 -35.78
C SER A 13 25.52 -7.02 -35.35
N ILE A 14 24.96 -7.83 -36.28
CA ILE A 14 23.95 -8.85 -35.95
C ILE A 14 24.53 -9.90 -35.00
N ALA A 15 25.75 -10.37 -35.24
CA ALA A 15 26.41 -11.34 -34.36
C ALA A 15 26.68 -10.77 -32.96
N LEU A 16 27.06 -9.49 -32.85
CA LEU A 16 27.25 -8.82 -31.56
C LEU A 16 25.92 -8.62 -30.82
N ILE A 17 24.86 -8.22 -31.52
CA ILE A 17 23.52 -8.09 -30.93
C ILE A 17 23.02 -9.46 -30.46
N ALA A 18 23.14 -10.51 -31.28
CA ALA A 18 22.75 -11.86 -30.90
C ALA A 18 23.57 -12.39 -29.72
N GLY A 19 24.88 -12.12 -29.68
CA GLY A 19 25.74 -12.45 -28.55
C GLY A 19 25.33 -11.72 -27.26
N TYR A 20 25.03 -10.42 -27.36
CA TYR A 20 24.53 -9.62 -26.23
C TYR A 20 23.19 -10.16 -25.70
N TRP A 21 22.22 -10.42 -26.59
CA TRP A 21 20.94 -11.02 -26.22
C TRP A 21 21.11 -12.40 -25.56
N TYR A 22 21.98 -13.26 -26.11
CA TYR A 22 22.26 -14.58 -25.55
C TYR A 22 22.85 -14.51 -24.13
N THR A 23 23.74 -13.55 -23.87
CA THR A 23 24.27 -13.35 -22.52
C THR A 23 23.20 -12.90 -21.53
N GLY A 24 22.25 -12.07 -21.98
CA GLY A 24 21.10 -11.65 -21.16
C GLY A 24 20.20 -12.84 -20.79
N THR A 25 19.78 -13.63 -21.78
CA THR A 25 18.91 -14.80 -21.54
C THR A 25 19.55 -15.84 -20.62
N LEU A 26 20.87 -16.06 -20.75
CA LEU A 26 21.59 -17.01 -19.89
C LEU A 26 21.65 -16.53 -18.42
N GLU A 27 21.80 -15.23 -18.21
CA GLU A 27 21.83 -14.65 -16.87
C GLU A 27 20.44 -14.69 -16.23
N GLU A 28 19.38 -14.40 -16.99
CA GLU A 28 17.99 -14.54 -16.56
C GLU A 28 17.66 -15.99 -16.16
N GLU A 29 18.06 -16.98 -16.97
CA GLU A 29 17.86 -18.40 -16.64
C GLU A 29 18.56 -18.79 -15.34
N LYS A 30 19.81 -18.32 -15.12
CA LYS A 30 20.52 -18.57 -13.87
C LYS A 30 19.85 -17.91 -12.68
N GLN A 31 19.44 -16.65 -12.81
CA GLN A 31 18.76 -15.92 -11.75
C GLN A 31 17.43 -16.58 -11.40
N ARG A 32 16.66 -17.01 -12.41
CA ARG A 32 15.43 -17.77 -12.22
C ARG A 32 15.70 -19.10 -11.54
N ALA A 33 16.70 -19.87 -11.98
CA ALA A 33 17.07 -21.13 -11.33
C ALA A 33 17.51 -20.94 -9.87
N VAL A 34 18.25 -19.86 -9.56
CA VAL A 34 18.64 -19.52 -8.19
C VAL A 34 17.42 -19.11 -7.35
N PHE A 35 16.51 -18.33 -7.92
CA PHE A 35 15.26 -17.95 -7.27
C PHE A 35 14.40 -19.19 -6.97
N GLU A 36 14.14 -20.03 -7.97
CA GLU A 36 13.36 -21.27 -7.80
C GLU A 36 13.98 -22.23 -6.77
N ALA A 37 15.31 -22.29 -6.70
CA ALA A 37 16.00 -23.12 -5.71
C ALA A 37 15.93 -22.55 -4.28
N LYS A 38 15.68 -21.25 -4.12
CA LYS A 38 15.70 -20.55 -2.83
C LYS A 38 14.33 -20.07 -2.36
N ARG A 39 13.32 -20.06 -3.22
CA ARG A 39 11.97 -19.58 -2.88
C ARG A 39 11.41 -20.36 -1.70
N LEU A 40 10.71 -19.65 -0.82
CA LEU A 40 10.07 -20.24 0.36
C LEU A 40 8.75 -20.94 0.04
N PHE A 41 8.06 -20.47 -1.00
CA PHE A 41 6.69 -20.87 -1.30
C PHE A 41 6.52 -21.33 -2.74
N ASP A 42 5.51 -22.16 -2.98
CA ASP A 42 5.20 -22.78 -4.27
C ASP A 42 3.83 -22.35 -4.84
N PHE A 43 3.29 -21.25 -4.33
CA PHE A 43 2.05 -20.62 -4.78
C PHE A 43 2.32 -19.26 -5.41
N GLU A 44 1.35 -18.72 -6.13
CA GLU A 44 1.45 -17.41 -6.79
C GLU A 44 0.71 -16.32 -6.00
N GLY A 45 0.91 -15.05 -6.36
CA GLY A 45 0.31 -13.92 -5.63
C GLY A 45 -1.22 -13.95 -5.64
N GLU A 46 -1.83 -14.48 -6.69
CA GLU A 46 -3.28 -14.67 -6.83
C GLU A 46 -3.84 -15.72 -5.86
N ASP A 47 -3.02 -16.65 -5.38
CA ASP A 47 -3.44 -17.67 -4.42
C ASP A 47 -3.58 -17.11 -2.99
N VAL A 48 -3.01 -15.95 -2.71
CA VAL A 48 -3.08 -15.31 -1.39
C VAL A 48 -4.43 -14.63 -1.22
N VAL A 49 -5.31 -15.25 -0.44
CA VAL A 49 -6.69 -14.81 -0.20
C VAL A 49 -6.89 -14.14 1.16
N TRP A 50 -5.94 -14.30 2.08
CA TRP A 50 -5.96 -13.67 3.39
C TRP A 50 -4.54 -13.43 3.90
N LEU A 51 -4.35 -12.30 4.57
CA LEU A 51 -3.10 -11.93 5.22
C LEU A 51 -3.40 -11.37 6.60
N SER A 52 -2.59 -11.78 7.57
CA SER A 52 -2.51 -11.16 8.89
C SER A 52 -1.08 -10.68 9.12
N ILE A 53 -0.94 -9.42 9.52
CA ILE A 53 0.35 -8.80 9.84
C ILE A 53 0.29 -8.34 11.29
N THR A 54 1.21 -8.84 12.10
CA THR A 54 1.36 -8.45 13.51
C THR A 54 2.77 -7.87 13.68
N THR A 55 2.86 -6.68 14.28
CA THR A 55 4.15 -6.08 14.66
C THR A 55 4.18 -5.86 16.17
N ARG A 56 5.34 -5.54 16.74
CA ARG A 56 5.41 -5.17 18.18
C ARG A 56 4.62 -3.93 18.54
N GLU A 57 4.34 -3.07 17.56
CA GLU A 57 3.70 -1.77 17.76
C GLU A 57 2.18 -1.85 17.59
N ASN A 58 1.67 -2.86 16.88
CA ASN A 58 0.26 -2.97 16.52
C ASN A 58 -0.26 -4.39 16.76
N ASP A 59 -1.51 -4.49 17.21
CA ASP A 59 -2.27 -5.73 17.18
C ASP A 59 -2.39 -6.25 15.73
N ALA A 60 -2.85 -7.50 15.59
CA ALA A 60 -2.99 -8.14 14.28
C ALA A 60 -3.88 -7.32 13.33
N ILE A 61 -3.35 -7.04 12.14
CA ILE A 61 -4.05 -6.35 11.06
C ILE A 61 -4.39 -7.40 10.00
N GLU A 62 -5.68 -7.62 9.78
CA GLU A 62 -6.15 -8.71 8.93
C GLU A 62 -6.97 -8.22 7.75
N ALA A 63 -6.67 -8.75 6.56
CA ALA A 63 -7.46 -8.47 5.37
C ALA A 63 -7.74 -9.73 4.55
N LYS A 64 -8.94 -9.78 3.95
CA LYS A 64 -9.39 -10.81 3.02
C LYS A 64 -9.50 -10.23 1.61
N ARG A 65 -9.07 -11.00 0.61
CA ARG A 65 -9.26 -10.67 -0.80
C ARG A 65 -10.71 -10.98 -1.20
N LEU A 66 -11.39 -10.00 -1.80
CA LEU A 66 -12.76 -10.12 -2.34
C LEU A 66 -12.78 -10.21 -3.87
N GLY A 67 -11.78 -9.63 -4.54
CA GLY A 67 -11.62 -9.63 -5.99
C GLY A 67 -10.15 -9.47 -6.38
N GLU A 68 -9.84 -9.37 -7.68
CA GLU A 68 -8.45 -9.33 -8.18
C GLU A 68 -7.59 -8.28 -7.45
N ASN A 69 -8.13 -7.07 -7.29
CA ASN A 69 -7.51 -5.94 -6.60
C ASN A 69 -8.39 -5.37 -5.50
N GLU A 70 -9.34 -6.17 -5.00
CA GLU A 70 -10.28 -5.73 -3.98
C GLU A 70 -10.03 -6.51 -2.69
N TRP A 71 -9.89 -5.77 -1.60
CA TRP A 71 -9.55 -6.28 -0.28
C TRP A 71 -10.54 -5.72 0.71
N LYS A 72 -10.77 -6.46 1.78
CA LYS A 72 -11.56 -6.02 2.92
C LYS A 72 -10.74 -6.21 4.18
N LEU A 73 -10.64 -5.16 4.99
CA LEU A 73 -10.07 -5.25 6.32
C LEU A 73 -11.10 -5.88 7.27
N ASP A 74 -10.68 -6.86 8.06
CA ASP A 74 -11.52 -7.49 9.09
C ASP A 74 -11.10 -7.03 10.50
N GLU A 75 -9.80 -6.96 10.79
CA GLU A 75 -9.24 -6.54 12.08
C GLU A 75 -8.20 -5.42 11.89
N PRO A 76 -8.05 -4.50 12.87
CA PRO A 76 -8.86 -4.33 14.09
C PRO A 76 -10.20 -3.59 13.85
N TYR A 77 -10.41 -3.02 12.66
CA TYR A 77 -11.58 -2.17 12.39
C TYR A 77 -12.23 -2.50 11.05
N ALA A 78 -13.25 -3.37 11.05
CA ALA A 78 -13.94 -3.81 9.83
C ALA A 78 -14.63 -2.70 9.00
N HIS A 79 -14.78 -1.49 9.55
CA HIS A 79 -15.35 -0.33 8.86
C HIS A 79 -14.30 0.53 8.13
N VAL A 80 -13.01 0.27 8.36
CA VAL A 80 -11.91 1.00 7.72
C VAL A 80 -11.71 0.46 6.31
N TYR A 81 -11.66 1.36 5.34
CA TYR A 81 -11.35 1.01 3.96
C TYR A 81 -9.87 0.66 3.84
N PRO A 82 -9.52 -0.47 3.22
CA PRO A 82 -8.13 -0.87 3.06
C PRO A 82 -7.46 -0.13 1.90
N ASN A 83 -6.14 0.02 1.99
CA ASN A 83 -5.31 0.42 0.87
C ASN A 83 -5.14 -0.77 -0.09
N HIS A 84 -6.09 -0.94 -1.00
CA HIS A 84 -6.15 -2.06 -1.94
C HIS A 84 -4.83 -2.34 -2.66
N ALA A 85 -4.16 -1.29 -3.17
CA ALA A 85 -2.92 -1.43 -3.90
C ALA A 85 -1.79 -2.00 -3.03
N LEU A 86 -1.72 -1.58 -1.76
CA LEU A 86 -0.70 -2.07 -0.83
C LEU A 86 -0.95 -3.52 -0.42
N TRP A 87 -2.21 -3.89 -0.17
CA TRP A 87 -2.56 -5.28 0.13
C TRP A 87 -2.29 -6.22 -1.05
N THR A 88 -2.62 -5.80 -2.27
CA THR A 88 -2.26 -6.56 -3.48
C THR A 88 -0.74 -6.70 -3.59
N ASN A 89 0.02 -5.62 -3.40
CA ASN A 89 1.48 -5.65 -3.47
C ASN A 89 2.09 -6.60 -2.41
N LEU A 90 1.56 -6.62 -1.19
CA LEU A 90 1.98 -7.56 -0.16
C LEU A 90 1.73 -9.01 -0.59
N ALA A 91 0.54 -9.30 -1.09
CA ALA A 91 0.16 -10.63 -1.55
C ALA A 91 1.00 -11.11 -2.74
N GLU A 92 1.38 -10.21 -3.66
CA GLU A 92 2.27 -10.50 -4.79
C GLU A 92 3.73 -10.70 -4.37
N ASN A 93 4.18 -10.03 -3.31
CA ASN A 93 5.57 -10.14 -2.82
C ASN A 93 5.83 -11.36 -1.93
N VAL A 94 4.81 -11.86 -1.23
CA VAL A 94 4.95 -13.04 -0.35
C VAL A 94 5.52 -14.26 -1.10
N PRO A 95 4.99 -14.67 -2.28
CA PRO A 95 5.57 -15.74 -3.11
C PRO A 95 7.05 -15.53 -3.47
N LEU A 96 7.50 -14.28 -3.53
CA LEU A 96 8.84 -13.90 -3.97
C LEU A 96 9.87 -13.99 -2.84
N LEU A 97 9.47 -14.34 -1.62
CA LEU A 97 10.36 -14.47 -0.48
C LEU A 97 11.31 -15.66 -0.67
N ILE A 98 12.59 -15.44 -0.38
CA ILE A 98 13.64 -16.46 -0.51
C ILE A 98 14.35 -16.74 0.81
N ASN A 99 14.75 -17.99 0.99
CA ASN A 99 15.76 -18.38 1.97
C ASN A 99 17.16 -18.11 1.39
N GLN A 100 17.87 -17.14 1.93
CA GLN A 100 19.26 -16.89 1.53
C GLN A 100 20.21 -17.96 2.06
N ARG A 101 20.01 -18.39 3.31
CA ARG A 101 20.81 -19.40 4.00
C ARG A 101 20.09 -19.92 5.24
N SER A 102 19.98 -21.23 5.37
CA SER A 102 19.51 -21.88 6.60
C SER A 102 20.55 -21.83 7.72
N ILE A 103 20.07 -21.70 8.96
CA ILE A 103 20.87 -21.65 10.18
C ILE A 103 20.44 -22.83 11.06
N GLU A 104 21.42 -23.64 11.46
CA GLU A 104 21.19 -24.68 12.46
C GLU A 104 21.12 -23.98 13.83
N ALA A 105 19.90 -23.77 14.31
CA ALA A 105 19.61 -23.06 15.54
C ALA A 105 19.06 -24.03 16.59
N SER A 106 19.61 -23.99 17.80
CA SER A 106 19.00 -24.63 18.96
C SER A 106 17.81 -23.79 19.49
N PRO A 107 16.82 -24.41 20.17
CA PRO A 107 15.69 -23.66 20.74
C PRO A 107 16.10 -22.52 21.67
N ASP A 108 17.23 -22.66 22.38
CA ASP A 108 17.74 -21.65 23.31
C ASP A 108 18.33 -20.42 22.59
N GLU A 109 18.62 -20.52 21.28
CA GLU A 109 19.15 -19.42 20.46
C GLU A 109 18.04 -18.59 19.80
N LEU A 110 16.77 -19.00 19.87
CA LEU A 110 15.66 -18.25 19.28
C LEU A 110 15.59 -16.82 19.82
N ALA A 111 15.84 -16.63 21.12
CA ALA A 111 15.89 -15.30 21.73
C ALA A 111 17.04 -14.43 21.19
N LEU A 112 18.19 -15.03 20.86
CA LEU A 112 19.32 -14.30 20.26
C LEU A 112 18.98 -13.76 18.87
N TYR A 113 18.09 -14.46 18.17
CA TYR A 113 17.62 -14.09 16.84
C TYR A 113 16.33 -13.25 16.87
N GLY A 114 15.80 -12.98 18.07
CA GLY A 114 14.50 -12.30 18.25
C GLY A 114 13.34 -13.06 17.63
N LEU A 115 13.38 -14.40 17.69
CA LEU A 115 12.34 -15.31 17.18
C LEU A 115 11.51 -15.95 18.32
N ASP A 116 11.81 -15.60 19.57
CA ASP A 116 10.99 -15.90 20.76
C ASP A 116 9.82 -14.91 20.89
N ASP A 117 10.08 -13.63 20.63
CA ASP A 117 9.14 -12.52 20.53
C ASP A 117 9.41 -11.75 19.22
N PRO A 118 8.94 -12.27 18.07
CA PRO A 118 9.27 -11.73 16.77
C PRO A 118 8.76 -10.29 16.57
N PRO A 119 9.61 -9.34 16.13
CA PRO A 119 9.20 -7.99 15.75
C PRO A 119 8.10 -7.94 14.68
N LEU A 120 8.03 -8.96 13.83
CA LEU A 120 7.06 -9.09 12.75
C LEU A 120 6.64 -10.57 12.64
N THR A 121 5.34 -10.81 12.68
CA THR A 121 4.72 -12.10 12.36
C THR A 121 3.74 -11.91 11.23
N ILE A 122 3.80 -12.78 10.23
CA ILE A 122 2.86 -12.77 9.11
C ILE A 122 2.21 -14.14 9.01
N VAL A 123 0.89 -14.14 8.88
CA VAL A 123 0.14 -15.35 8.58
C VAL A 123 -0.52 -15.20 7.22
N ILE A 124 -0.25 -16.18 6.35
CA ILE A 124 -0.69 -16.20 4.96
C ILE A 124 -1.74 -17.29 4.82
N GLY A 125 -2.93 -16.91 4.37
CA GLY A 125 -4.01 -17.80 4.01
C GLY A 125 -4.10 -17.92 2.50
N THR A 126 -4.01 -19.14 1.99
CA THR A 126 -4.07 -19.40 0.54
C THR A 126 -5.42 -19.98 0.10
N SER A 127 -5.73 -19.87 -1.19
CA SER A 127 -6.88 -20.49 -1.85
C SER A 127 -6.93 -22.01 -1.64
N ARG A 128 -5.76 -22.64 -1.44
CA ARG A 128 -5.58 -24.06 -1.13
C ARG A 128 -5.89 -24.43 0.33
N LYS A 129 -6.30 -23.45 1.15
CA LYS A 129 -6.57 -23.55 2.60
C LYS A 129 -5.35 -23.85 3.46
N ASP A 130 -4.16 -23.53 2.95
CA ASP A 130 -2.95 -23.56 3.77
C ASP A 130 -2.90 -22.29 4.63
N LEU A 131 -2.54 -22.45 5.91
CA LEU A 131 -2.17 -21.35 6.80
C LEU A 131 -0.68 -21.46 7.07
N ILE A 132 0.06 -20.44 6.64
CA ILE A 132 1.51 -20.42 6.72
C ILE A 132 1.92 -19.23 7.58
N GLN A 133 2.60 -19.51 8.68
CA GLN A 133 3.17 -18.48 9.56
C GLN A 133 4.65 -18.29 9.24
N LEU A 134 5.04 -17.04 9.06
CA LEU A 134 6.40 -16.55 8.92
C LEU A 134 6.72 -15.58 10.06
N ASP A 135 7.64 -15.97 10.93
CA ASP A 135 8.18 -15.12 11.98
C ASP A 135 9.46 -14.46 11.46
N VAL A 136 9.58 -13.14 11.61
CA VAL A 136 10.77 -12.36 11.23
C VAL A 136 11.35 -11.71 12.47
N GLY A 137 12.59 -12.07 12.75
CA GLY A 137 13.39 -11.65 13.90
C GLY A 137 14.30 -10.45 13.62
N THR A 138 15.38 -10.38 14.38
CA THR A 138 16.37 -9.31 14.30
C THR A 138 17.21 -9.39 13.02
N ALA A 139 17.80 -8.26 12.65
CA ALA A 139 18.77 -8.21 11.56
C ALA A 139 20.07 -8.92 11.97
N ASP A 140 20.71 -9.56 10.99
CA ASP A 140 22.03 -10.15 11.17
C ASP A 140 23.10 -9.08 11.43
N PRO A 141 24.30 -9.44 11.93
CA PRO A 141 25.35 -8.46 12.19
C PRO A 141 25.78 -7.63 10.97
N THR A 142 25.55 -8.14 9.75
CA THR A 142 25.85 -7.41 8.51
C THR A 142 24.72 -6.51 8.05
N GLN A 143 23.55 -6.57 8.70
CA GLN A 143 22.33 -5.81 8.37
C GLN A 143 21.80 -6.05 6.94
N ASN A 144 22.24 -7.14 6.30
CA ASN A 144 21.80 -7.49 4.94
C ASN A 144 20.62 -8.46 4.96
N HIS A 145 20.40 -9.13 6.09
CA HIS A 145 19.36 -10.13 6.26
C HIS A 145 18.71 -10.03 7.64
N HIS A 146 17.52 -10.61 7.78
CA HIS A 146 16.87 -10.87 9.05
C HIS A 146 16.85 -12.37 9.30
N TYR A 147 16.96 -12.76 10.58
CA TYR A 147 16.61 -14.12 10.96
C TYR A 147 15.10 -14.29 10.77
N ALA A 148 14.68 -15.41 10.21
CA ALA A 148 13.28 -15.74 10.01
C ALA A 148 13.03 -17.23 10.24
N LYS A 149 11.79 -17.59 10.52
CA LYS A 149 11.39 -18.96 10.82
C LYS A 149 9.99 -19.22 10.29
N LEU A 150 9.78 -20.41 9.71
CA LEU A 150 8.44 -20.92 9.43
C LEU A 150 7.92 -21.73 10.63
N ALA A 151 6.62 -22.04 10.64
CA ALA A 151 6.03 -22.94 11.64
C ALA A 151 6.72 -24.32 11.73
N SER A 152 7.43 -24.76 10.67
CA SER A 152 8.23 -25.99 10.66
C SER A 152 9.42 -25.96 11.62
N GLY A 153 9.87 -24.77 12.05
CA GLY A 153 10.94 -24.57 13.02
C GLY A 153 12.33 -24.30 12.43
N GLU A 154 12.51 -24.43 11.12
CA GLU A 154 13.80 -24.10 10.47
C GLU A 154 14.06 -22.59 10.50
N VAL A 155 15.21 -22.19 11.03
CA VAL A 155 15.65 -20.78 11.04
C VAL A 155 16.49 -20.52 9.81
N PHE A 156 16.28 -19.38 9.16
CA PHE A 156 17.00 -18.98 7.96
C PHE A 156 17.21 -17.47 7.89
N LEU A 157 18.00 -17.04 6.91
CA LEU A 157 18.23 -15.64 6.58
C LEU A 157 17.30 -15.18 5.46
N LEU A 158 16.42 -14.23 5.77
CA LEU A 158 15.57 -13.51 4.83
C LEU A 158 16.27 -12.22 4.40
N PRO A 159 16.41 -11.90 3.09
CA PRO A 159 16.99 -10.62 2.66
C PRO A 159 16.29 -9.41 3.28
N ALA A 160 17.07 -8.43 3.76
CA ALA A 160 16.52 -7.25 4.44
C ALA A 160 15.49 -6.46 3.62
N PRO A 161 15.66 -6.25 2.29
CA PRO A 161 14.63 -5.58 1.49
C PRO A 161 13.29 -6.31 1.48
N MET A 162 13.32 -7.66 1.54
CA MET A 162 12.09 -8.47 1.60
C MET A 162 11.43 -8.34 2.98
N ALA A 163 12.20 -8.42 4.07
CA ALA A 163 11.67 -8.19 5.41
C ALA A 163 11.03 -6.80 5.55
N GLN A 164 11.69 -5.76 5.01
CA GLN A 164 11.20 -4.39 5.02
C GLN A 164 9.95 -4.19 4.16
N ALA A 165 9.81 -4.93 3.06
CA ALA A 165 8.60 -4.90 2.23
C ALA A 165 7.37 -5.47 2.96
N LEU A 166 7.59 -6.32 3.95
CA LEU A 166 6.52 -6.96 4.72
C LEU A 166 6.12 -6.16 5.97
N TYR A 167 7.05 -5.41 6.56
CA TYR A 167 6.75 -4.58 7.73
C TYR A 167 5.84 -3.42 7.31
N ARG A 168 4.59 -3.43 7.78
CA ARG A 168 3.58 -2.40 7.49
C ARG A 168 2.80 -2.04 8.75
N SER A 169 2.52 -0.76 8.90
CA SER A 169 1.66 -0.24 9.95
C SER A 169 0.19 -0.21 9.52
N MET A 170 -0.72 -0.13 10.50
CA MET A 170 -2.15 0.03 10.26
C MET A 170 -2.48 1.27 9.43
N ASP A 171 -1.70 2.35 9.58
CA ASP A 171 -1.90 3.61 8.87
C ASP A 171 -1.51 3.56 7.40
N GLU A 172 -0.58 2.68 7.03
CA GLU A 172 -0.21 2.43 5.63
C GLU A 172 -1.22 1.50 4.95
N LEU A 173 -1.73 0.50 5.70
CA LEU A 173 -2.62 -0.54 5.21
C LEU A 173 -4.08 -0.11 5.04
N ARG A 174 -4.46 1.06 5.56
CA ARG A 174 -5.75 1.70 5.31
C ARG A 174 -5.68 2.71 4.18
N ASP A 175 -6.81 2.91 3.52
CA ASP A 175 -6.99 4.02 2.61
C ASP A 175 -6.92 5.33 3.40
N ARG A 176 -6.01 6.21 2.99
CA ARG A 176 -5.79 7.50 3.65
C ARG A 176 -6.74 8.58 3.15
N ARG A 177 -7.48 8.32 2.07
CA ARG A 177 -8.45 9.27 1.52
C ARG A 177 -9.62 9.42 2.49
N VAL A 178 -10.07 10.66 2.67
CA VAL A 178 -11.26 10.97 3.47
C VAL A 178 -12.52 10.37 2.82
N PHE A 179 -12.52 10.35 1.49
CA PHE A 179 -13.55 9.72 0.66
C PHE A 179 -12.91 8.54 -0.09
N PRO A 180 -12.85 7.33 0.53
CA PRO A 180 -12.28 6.15 -0.10
C PRO A 180 -13.05 5.80 -1.37
N ALA A 181 -12.33 5.54 -2.46
CA ALA A 181 -12.92 5.61 -3.80
C ALA A 181 -13.98 4.52 -4.07
N VAL A 182 -15.15 5.00 -4.48
CA VAL A 182 -16.07 4.34 -5.40
C VAL A 182 -16.43 5.42 -6.42
N ASP A 183 -15.67 5.56 -7.53
CA ASP A 183 -15.86 6.53 -8.63
C ASP A 183 -16.91 7.63 -8.37
N TYR A 184 -16.59 8.57 -7.48
CA TYR A 184 -17.51 9.64 -7.14
C TYR A 184 -17.33 10.79 -8.14
N THR A 185 -18.35 11.06 -8.94
CA THR A 185 -18.49 12.35 -9.62
C THR A 185 -19.10 13.32 -8.62
N VAL A 186 -18.36 14.37 -8.26
CA VAL A 186 -18.92 15.47 -7.45
C VAL A 186 -19.76 16.34 -8.37
N ASP A 187 -21.08 16.28 -8.20
CA ASP A 187 -22.05 17.07 -8.99
C ASP A 187 -22.70 18.20 -8.17
N ARG A 188 -22.53 18.18 -6.84
CA ARG A 188 -23.09 19.17 -5.92
C ARG A 188 -22.18 19.42 -4.74
N ILE A 189 -22.01 20.69 -4.39
CA ILE A 189 -21.28 21.13 -3.20
C ILE A 189 -22.15 22.12 -2.43
N HIS A 190 -22.43 21.82 -1.17
CA HIS A 190 -23.02 22.77 -0.23
C HIS A 190 -21.93 23.27 0.70
N TYR A 191 -21.49 24.51 0.51
CA TYR A 191 -20.47 25.14 1.33
C TYR A 191 -21.12 25.99 2.41
N LYS A 192 -20.88 25.62 3.67
CA LYS A 192 -21.39 26.34 4.84
C LYS A 192 -20.26 26.74 5.79
N ARG A 193 -20.18 28.04 6.08
CA ARG A 193 -19.31 28.61 7.11
C ARG A 193 -20.17 29.42 8.08
N PHE A 194 -20.02 29.20 9.38
CA PHE A 194 -20.69 30.03 10.38
C PHE A 194 -19.94 31.34 10.60
N THR A 195 -20.65 32.37 11.06
CA THR A 195 -20.02 33.64 11.44
C THR A 195 -19.00 33.38 12.54
N VAL A 196 -17.77 33.86 12.33
CA VAL A 196 -16.70 33.76 13.33
C VAL A 196 -16.57 35.12 13.99
N ASP A 197 -16.93 35.18 15.27
CA ASP A 197 -16.68 36.35 16.11
C ASP A 197 -15.18 36.45 16.37
N VAL A 198 -14.59 37.58 15.97
CA VAL A 198 -13.17 37.84 16.24
C VAL A 198 -13.09 38.49 17.62
N PRO A 199 -12.32 37.94 18.59
CA PRO A 199 -12.29 38.46 19.96
C PRO A 199 -11.66 39.86 20.12
N ASP A 200 -11.10 40.43 19.06
CA ASP A 200 -10.33 41.67 19.10
C ASP A 200 -11.20 42.89 18.74
N ASP A 201 -11.13 43.92 19.58
CA ASP A 201 -11.98 45.10 19.56
C ASP A 201 -11.52 46.05 18.44
N GLY A 202 -11.84 45.70 17.20
CA GLY A 202 -11.44 46.43 16.00
C GLY A 202 -11.47 45.63 14.70
N LEU A 203 -11.64 44.31 14.76
CA LEU A 203 -11.82 43.48 13.57
C LEU A 203 -13.31 43.17 13.37
N GLU A 204 -13.79 43.30 12.12
CA GLU A 204 -15.16 42.93 11.80
C GLU A 204 -15.33 41.40 11.87
N PRO A 205 -16.49 40.90 12.33
CA PRO A 205 -16.80 39.47 12.29
C PRO A 205 -16.68 38.93 10.87
N ILE A 206 -16.12 37.72 10.74
CA ILE A 206 -16.04 37.06 9.44
C ILE A 206 -17.45 36.53 9.14
N PRO A 207 -18.15 37.05 8.11
CA PRO A 207 -19.52 36.66 7.84
C PRO A 207 -19.60 35.17 7.48
N GLY A 208 -20.69 34.54 7.90
CA GLY A 208 -21.03 33.20 7.44
C GLY A 208 -21.23 33.15 5.91
N ILE A 209 -21.04 31.96 5.35
CA ILE A 209 -21.29 31.66 3.94
C ILE A 209 -22.26 30.49 3.92
N ASP A 210 -23.25 30.55 3.04
CA ASP A 210 -24.20 29.45 2.78
C ASP A 210 -24.49 29.44 1.27
N GLU A 211 -23.63 28.74 0.55
CA GLU A 211 -23.62 28.71 -0.91
C GLU A 211 -23.75 27.29 -1.42
N GLU A 212 -24.56 27.12 -2.45
CA GLU A 212 -24.78 25.83 -3.08
C GLU A 212 -24.35 25.89 -4.55
N TYR A 213 -23.56 24.91 -4.95
CA TYR A 213 -22.97 24.76 -6.27
C TYR A 213 -23.45 23.45 -6.88
N VAL A 214 -23.81 23.48 -8.17
CA VAL A 214 -24.28 22.31 -8.92
C VAL A 214 -23.61 22.27 -10.29
N LEU A 215 -23.17 21.08 -10.72
CA LEU A 215 -22.71 20.79 -12.07
C LEU A 215 -23.94 20.59 -12.98
N GLY A 216 -24.09 21.43 -13.99
CA GLY A 216 -25.16 21.32 -14.97
C GLY A 216 -24.95 20.19 -15.98
N ASP A 217 -25.99 19.87 -16.76
CA ASP A 217 -25.93 18.90 -17.87
C ASP A 217 -24.99 19.34 -19.01
N ASP A 218 -24.60 20.61 -19.02
CA ASP A 218 -23.64 21.24 -19.93
C ASP A 218 -22.18 21.16 -19.44
N ASP A 219 -21.93 20.41 -18.37
CA ASP A 219 -20.65 20.32 -17.66
C ASP A 219 -20.16 21.67 -17.10
N GLU A 220 -21.06 22.65 -16.90
CA GLU A 220 -20.75 23.93 -16.28
C GLU A 220 -21.26 24.00 -14.84
N TRP A 221 -20.37 24.41 -13.92
CA TRP A 221 -20.75 24.67 -12.53
C TRP A 221 -21.56 25.96 -12.40
N ARG A 222 -22.62 25.90 -11.62
CA ARG A 222 -23.47 27.04 -11.27
C ARG A 222 -23.55 27.20 -9.77
N ILE A 223 -23.58 28.44 -9.30
CA ILE A 223 -24.06 28.78 -7.97
C ILE A 223 -25.58 28.81 -8.09
N ILE A 224 -26.30 28.08 -7.25
CA ILE A 224 -27.77 28.08 -7.21
C ILE A 224 -28.32 28.73 -5.93
N GLN A 225 -27.47 28.90 -4.91
CA GLN A 225 -27.77 29.67 -3.72
C GLN A 225 -26.55 30.54 -3.35
N PRO A 226 -26.74 31.83 -3.00
CA PRO A 226 -28.02 32.55 -2.88
C PRO A 226 -28.58 33.11 -4.20
N ILE A 227 -27.79 33.05 -5.28
CA ILE A 227 -28.16 33.58 -6.59
C ILE A 227 -27.78 32.59 -7.68
N ASP A 228 -28.63 32.43 -8.68
CA ASP A 228 -28.42 31.54 -9.82
C ASP A 228 -27.51 32.18 -10.88
N VAL A 229 -26.22 31.83 -10.87
CA VAL A 229 -25.19 32.35 -11.78
C VAL A 229 -24.14 31.29 -12.13
N LEU A 230 -23.36 31.51 -13.19
CA LEU A 230 -22.19 30.67 -13.48
C LEU A 230 -21.16 30.81 -12.36
N ALA A 231 -20.69 29.67 -11.86
CA ALA A 231 -19.56 29.62 -10.95
C ALA A 231 -18.25 29.84 -11.72
N PHE A 232 -17.17 30.13 -10.99
CA PHE A 232 -15.85 30.17 -11.58
C PHE A 232 -15.37 28.74 -11.83
N GLN A 233 -15.40 28.31 -13.09
CA GLN A 233 -15.18 26.90 -13.48
C GLN A 233 -13.81 26.35 -13.02
N GLY A 234 -12.74 27.15 -13.13
CA GLY A 234 -11.40 26.73 -12.73
C GLY A 234 -11.24 26.48 -11.23
N GLU A 235 -11.94 27.24 -10.40
CA GLU A 235 -11.94 27.13 -8.93
C GLU A 235 -12.80 25.95 -8.52
N MET A 236 -13.95 25.73 -9.18
CA MET A 236 -14.76 24.55 -8.93
C MET A 236 -14.03 23.26 -9.29
N LEU A 237 -13.33 23.23 -10.43
CA LEU A 237 -12.48 22.11 -10.80
C LEU A 237 -11.34 21.90 -9.80
N HIS A 238 -10.73 22.97 -9.31
CA HIS A 238 -9.68 22.86 -8.29
C HIS A 238 -10.23 22.32 -6.97
N LEU A 239 -11.37 22.85 -6.51
CA LEU A 239 -12.05 22.43 -5.28
C LEU A 239 -12.49 20.97 -5.32
N THR A 240 -13.14 20.54 -6.41
CA THR A 240 -13.59 19.14 -6.55
C THR A 240 -12.40 18.18 -6.55
N ASN A 241 -11.30 18.54 -7.22
CA ASN A 241 -10.06 17.76 -7.15
C ASN A 241 -9.51 17.71 -5.73
N GLN A 242 -9.45 18.84 -5.01
CA GLN A 242 -8.97 18.86 -3.63
C GLN A 242 -9.81 17.98 -2.70
N VAL A 243 -11.14 18.02 -2.84
CA VAL A 243 -12.06 17.16 -2.07
C VAL A 243 -11.88 15.69 -2.43
N GLN A 244 -11.80 15.38 -3.73
CA GLN A 244 -11.65 14.00 -4.23
C GLN A 244 -10.34 13.35 -3.76
N TYR A 245 -9.24 14.11 -3.72
CA TYR A 245 -7.93 13.63 -3.29
C TYR A 245 -7.60 14.01 -1.84
N LEU A 246 -8.60 14.44 -1.07
CA LEU A 246 -8.40 14.81 0.32
C LEU A 246 -7.93 13.59 1.11
N SER A 247 -6.79 13.74 1.77
CA SER A 247 -6.19 12.68 2.57
C SER A 247 -6.01 13.12 4.02
N SER A 248 -6.17 12.15 4.91
CA SER A 248 -5.91 12.28 6.32
C SER A 248 -4.40 12.24 6.61
N PHE A 249 -3.99 12.97 7.64
CA PHE A 249 -2.63 12.90 8.17
C PHE A 249 -2.51 11.81 9.24
N ASP A 250 -3.50 11.72 10.13
CA ASP A 250 -3.54 10.80 11.27
C ASP A 250 -4.99 10.34 11.51
N PHE A 251 -5.15 9.26 12.27
CA PHE A 251 -6.45 8.65 12.55
C PHE A 251 -6.66 8.46 14.05
N ILE A 252 -7.83 8.88 14.52
CA ILE A 252 -8.33 8.52 15.85
C ILE A 252 -9.22 7.30 15.66
N PRO A 253 -8.80 6.08 16.06
CA PRO A 253 -9.49 4.86 15.65
C PRO A 253 -10.88 4.69 16.30
N LEU A 254 -11.01 5.15 17.54
CA LEU A 254 -12.24 5.16 18.32
C LEU A 254 -12.32 6.52 19.02
N PRO A 255 -12.78 7.58 18.32
CA PRO A 255 -12.98 8.86 18.99
C PRO A 255 -14.11 8.70 20.01
N ASP A 256 -13.92 9.27 21.21
CA ASP A 256 -14.95 9.26 22.25
C ASP A 256 -16.15 10.14 21.85
N ALA A 257 -16.31 11.33 22.42
CA ALA A 257 -17.36 12.25 22.04
C ALA A 257 -16.87 13.14 20.88
N LEU A 258 -17.63 13.17 19.78
CA LEU A 258 -17.33 14.05 18.64
C LEU A 258 -17.24 15.54 19.04
N GLY A 259 -18.00 15.95 20.06
CA GLY A 259 -17.94 17.29 20.64
C GLY A 259 -16.58 17.69 21.21
N ASP A 260 -15.77 16.74 21.70
CA ASP A 260 -14.41 17.04 22.18
C ASP A 260 -13.49 17.51 21.03
N TYR A 261 -13.86 17.16 19.80
CA TYR A 261 -13.19 17.58 18.56
C TYR A 261 -13.91 18.73 17.86
N GLY A 262 -14.98 19.27 18.44
CA GLY A 262 -15.82 20.30 17.82
C GLY A 262 -16.59 19.79 16.59
N LEU A 263 -16.84 18.48 16.51
CA LEU A 263 -17.55 17.81 15.42
C LEU A 263 -19.01 17.49 15.77
N ASP A 264 -19.56 18.10 16.81
CA ASP A 264 -20.99 18.04 17.06
C ASP A 264 -21.75 18.65 15.87
N PRO A 265 -22.87 18.05 15.43
CA PRO A 265 -23.69 18.63 14.39
C PRO A 265 -24.10 20.05 14.78
N PRO A 266 -23.98 21.04 13.87
CA PRO A 266 -24.46 22.38 14.13
C PRO A 266 -25.99 22.47 14.24
#